data_AF-A0A4Q1FM25-F1
#
_entry.id   AF-A0A4Q1FM25-F1
#
_cell.length_a   1.000
_cell.length_b   1.000
_cell.length_c   1.000
_cell.angle_alpha   90.00
_cell.angle_beta   90.00
_cell.angle_gamma   90.00
#
_symmetry.space_group_name_H-M   'P 1'
#
loop_
_entity.id
_entity.type
_entity.pdbx_description
1 polymer ?
#
loop_
_entity_poly.entity_id
_entity_poly.type
_entity_poly.pdbx_seq_one_letter_code
_entity_poly.pdbx_strand_id
1 'polypeptide(L)'
;MIFFSGRFSYILIDGGIGNTYKSTSNVKGDLNRVIKKIREDEQFIDLLVLTHFHDDHIGGVLRWLNKDKEAPNLIKKVWFTSITEKHLLELLLKMVNLWITKLKK
;
A
#
# COMPACT_ATOMS: atom_id res chain seq x y z
N MET A 1 5.12 11.26 2.44
CA MET A 1 5.60 10.05 1.73
C MET A 1 7.11 10.13 1.67
N ILE A 2 7.80 9.21 2.33
CA ILE A 2 9.28 9.13 2.27
C ILE A 2 9.63 7.80 1.62
N PHE A 3 10.37 7.87 0.51
CA PHE A 3 10.88 6.70 -0.20
C PHE A 3 12.39 6.62 0.02
N PHE A 4 12.85 5.49 0.56
CA PHE A 4 14.28 5.16 0.57
C PHE A 4 14.55 4.09 -0.48
N SER A 5 15.56 4.32 -1.32
CA SER A 5 16.11 3.33 -2.24
C SER A 5 17.56 3.06 -1.87
N GLY A 6 17.84 1.85 -1.40
CA GLY A 6 19.20 1.36 -1.19
C GLY A 6 19.50 0.28 -2.22
N ARG A 7 20.18 0.63 -3.32
CA ARG A 7 20.56 -0.15 -4.53
C ARG A 7 19.50 -1.08 -5.17
N PHE A 8 18.68 -1.83 -4.42
CA PHE A 8 17.59 -2.70 -4.91
C PHE A 8 16.38 -2.81 -3.95
N SER A 9 16.35 -2.06 -2.85
CA SER A 9 15.28 -2.18 -1.85
C SER A 9 14.37 -0.96 -1.78
N TYR A 10 13.05 -1.20 -1.78
CA TYR A 10 12.03 -0.17 -1.58
C TYR A 10 11.34 -0.35 -0.23
N ILE A 11 11.40 0.71 0.56
CA ILE A 11 10.60 0.83 1.78
C ILE A 11 9.56 1.93 1.54
N LEU A 12 8.28 1.57 1.64
CA LEU A 12 7.18 2.52 1.58
C LEU A 12 6.77 2.86 3.01
N ILE A 13 6.95 4.12 3.40
CA ILE A 13 6.49 4.63 4.70
C ILE A 13 5.25 5.48 4.47
N ASP A 14 4.12 4.99 4.98
CA ASP A 14 2.77 5.50 4.77
C ASP A 14 2.35 5.60 3.30
N GLY A 15 1.10 5.98 3.07
CA GLY A 15 0.51 6.25 1.76
C GLY A 15 0.14 7.70 1.50
N GLY A 16 0.07 8.55 2.52
CA GLY A 16 -0.55 9.88 2.41
C GLY A 16 -2.09 9.80 2.31
N ILE A 17 -2.75 10.93 2.05
CA ILE A 17 -4.19 11.00 1.72
C ILE A 17 -4.54 10.15 0.49
N GLY A 18 -5.80 9.74 0.32
CA GLY A 18 -6.23 8.94 -0.85
C GLY A 18 -5.83 9.50 -2.22
N ASN A 19 -5.73 10.83 -2.36
CA ASN A 19 -5.35 11.48 -3.62
C ASN A 19 -3.89 11.26 -4.02
N THR A 20 -2.99 10.91 -3.10
CA THR A 20 -1.60 10.56 -3.44
C THR A 20 -1.56 9.34 -4.36
N TYR A 21 -2.51 8.42 -4.21
CA TYR A 21 -2.69 7.33 -5.18
C TYR A 21 -3.54 7.79 -6.35
N LYS A 22 -4.82 8.11 -6.11
CA LYS A 22 -5.74 8.49 -7.18
C LYS A 22 -6.89 9.35 -6.68
N SER A 23 -7.08 10.53 -7.26
CA SER A 23 -8.17 11.42 -6.90
C SER A 23 -9.55 10.82 -7.19
N THR A 24 -10.60 11.46 -6.66
CA THR A 24 -12.01 11.15 -6.98
C THR A 24 -12.29 11.35 -8.47
N SER A 25 -11.71 12.38 -9.10
CA SER A 25 -11.75 12.62 -10.55
C SER A 25 -10.77 11.74 -11.36
N ASN A 26 -10.30 10.64 -10.78
CA ASN A 26 -9.42 9.66 -11.40
C ASN A 26 -8.02 10.15 -11.83
N VAL A 27 -7.55 11.29 -11.33
CA VAL A 27 -6.19 11.78 -11.57
C VAL A 27 -5.18 10.95 -10.77
N LYS A 28 -4.12 10.46 -11.41
CA LYS A 28 -3.05 9.66 -10.79
C LYS A 28 -2.09 10.56 -10.00
N GLY A 29 -1.97 10.31 -8.70
CA GLY A 29 -1.03 11.03 -7.83
C GLY A 29 0.36 10.38 -7.78
N ASP A 30 1.22 10.91 -6.92
CA ASP A 30 2.63 10.52 -6.83
C ASP A 30 2.83 9.06 -6.40
N LEU A 31 2.07 8.56 -5.42
CA LEU A 31 2.15 7.17 -4.98
C LEU A 31 1.84 6.21 -6.14
N ASN A 32 0.85 6.54 -6.97
CA ASN A 32 0.53 5.71 -8.14
C ASN A 32 1.67 5.68 -9.16
N ARG A 33 2.35 6.81 -9.40
CA ARG A 33 3.50 6.88 -10.31
C ARG A 33 4.66 6.04 -9.80
N VAL A 34 4.96 6.11 -8.50
CA VAL A 34 6.03 5.30 -7.90
C VAL A 34 5.71 3.81 -7.95
N ILE A 35 4.50 3.40 -7.58
CA ILE A 35 4.05 2.00 -7.68
C ILE A 35 4.16 1.49 -9.12
N LYS A 36 3.73 2.30 -10.08
CA LYS A 36 3.82 1.96 -11.50
C LYS A 36 5.28 1.74 -11.92
N LYS A 37 6.17 2.64 -11.51
CA LYS A 37 7.61 2.50 -11.79
C LYS A 37 8.21 1.25 -11.17
N ILE A 38 7.94 0.99 -9.88
CA ILE A 38 8.42 -0.24 -9.20
C ILE A 38 7.96 -1.49 -9.95
N ARG A 39 6.70 -1.52 -10.41
CA ARG A 39 6.17 -2.65 -11.19
C ARG A 39 6.82 -2.77 -12.57
N GLU A 40 7.00 -1.66 -13.29
CA GLU A 40 7.64 -1.62 -14.61
C GLU A 40 9.11 -2.04 -14.55
N ASP A 41 9.78 -1.74 -13.44
CA ASP A 41 11.16 -2.14 -13.19
C ASP A 41 11.26 -3.61 -12.66
N GLU A 42 10.13 -4.34 -12.58
CA GLU A 42 10.04 -5.70 -12.03
C GLU A 42 10.55 -5.82 -10.58
N GLN A 43 10.39 -4.74 -9.81
CA GLN A 43 10.82 -4.64 -8.43
C GLN A 43 9.65 -4.79 -7.45
N PHE A 44 9.97 -4.87 -6.16
CA PHE A 44 9.02 -5.08 -5.08
C PHE A 44 9.22 -4.05 -3.97
N ILE A 45 8.15 -3.76 -3.23
CA ILE A 45 8.20 -3.07 -1.94
C ILE A 45 8.59 -4.11 -0.89
N ASP A 46 9.83 -4.07 -0.41
CA ASP A 46 10.33 -5.01 0.59
C ASP A 46 9.65 -4.84 1.93
N LEU A 47 9.29 -3.60 2.27
CA LEU A 47 8.62 -3.27 3.52
C LEU A 47 7.64 -2.10 3.34
N LEU A 48 6.38 -2.34 3.67
CA LEU A 48 5.39 -1.29 3.90
C LEU A 48 5.32 -1.00 5.41
N VAL A 49 5.68 0.20 5.83
CA VAL A 49 5.55 0.69 7.21
C VAL A 49 4.33 1.60 7.28
N LEU A 50 3.36 1.25 8.12
CA LEU A 50 2.23 2.13 8.44
C LEU A 50 2.42 2.69 9.85
N THR A 51 2.68 3.99 9.93
CA THR A 51 3.08 4.64 11.18
C THR A 51 1.89 4.85 12.12
N HIS A 52 0.72 5.14 11.55
CA HIS A 52 -0.57 5.36 12.22
C HIS A 52 -1.73 5.26 11.22
N PHE A 53 -2.98 5.31 11.71
CA PHE A 53 -4.18 4.98 10.93
C PHE A 53 -4.99 6.19 10.43
N HIS A 54 -4.52 7.43 10.61
CA HIS A 54 -5.25 8.58 10.09
C HIS A 54 -5.27 8.59 8.55
N ASP A 55 -6.37 9.10 7.95
CA ASP A 55 -6.60 9.03 6.50
C ASP A 55 -5.50 9.75 5.70
N ASP A 56 -4.93 10.81 6.26
CA ASP A 56 -3.81 11.54 5.69
C ASP A 56 -2.48 10.78 5.69
N HIS A 57 -2.44 9.62 6.33
CA HIS A 57 -1.29 8.72 6.31
C HIS A 57 -1.57 7.40 5.58
N ILE A 58 -2.73 6.75 5.75
CA ILE A 58 -2.98 5.45 5.11
C ILE A 58 -3.89 5.51 3.89
N GLY A 59 -4.58 6.63 3.66
CA GLY A 59 -5.64 6.74 2.67
C GLY A 59 -5.18 6.36 1.26
N GLY A 60 -3.95 6.73 0.90
CA GLY A 60 -3.32 6.37 -0.38
C GLY A 60 -3.11 4.87 -0.53
N VAL A 61 -2.59 4.20 0.51
CA VAL A 61 -2.38 2.74 0.54
C VAL A 61 -3.73 2.00 0.49
N LEU A 62 -4.71 2.42 1.29
CA LEU A 62 -6.05 1.82 1.26
C LEU A 62 -6.69 1.94 -0.12
N ARG A 63 -6.59 3.11 -0.76
CA ARG A 63 -7.13 3.32 -2.10
C ARG A 63 -6.40 2.48 -3.15
N TRP A 64 -5.08 2.32 -3.01
CA TRP A 64 -4.30 1.45 -3.86
C TRP A 64 -4.77 0.00 -3.75
N LEU A 65 -4.75 -0.58 -2.55
CA LEU A 65 -5.17 -1.96 -2.29
C LEU A 65 -6.61 -2.24 -2.76
N ASN A 66 -7.51 -1.27 -2.63
CA ASN A 66 -8.89 -1.42 -3.08
C ASN A 66 -9.05 -1.36 -4.61
N LYS A 67 -8.21 -0.61 -5.32
CA LYS A 67 -8.33 -0.43 -6.80
C LYS A 67 -7.46 -1.39 -7.61
N ASP A 68 -6.43 -1.96 -7.00
CA ASP A 68 -5.46 -2.83 -7.65
C ASP A 68 -5.37 -4.16 -6.91
N LYS A 69 -5.98 -5.20 -7.48
CA LYS A 69 -6.05 -6.53 -6.88
C LYS A 69 -4.68 -7.22 -6.81
N GLU A 70 -3.72 -6.79 -7.62
CA GLU A 70 -2.36 -7.32 -7.63
C GLU A 70 -1.43 -6.54 -6.69
N ALA A 71 -1.92 -5.46 -6.06
CA ALA A 71 -1.17 -4.66 -5.11
C ALA A 71 -0.51 -5.49 -3.99
N PRO A 72 -1.17 -6.50 -3.37
CA PRO A 72 -0.54 -7.30 -2.33
C PRO A 72 0.68 -8.08 -2.81
N ASN A 73 0.75 -8.47 -4.09
CA ASN A 73 1.92 -9.20 -4.62
C ASN A 73 3.15 -8.31 -4.73
N LEU A 74 2.97 -6.99 -4.77
CA LEU A 74 4.08 -6.04 -4.85
C LEU A 74 4.73 -5.80 -3.48
N ILE A 75 4.13 -6.30 -2.38
CA ILE A 75 4.56 -6.02 -1.02
C ILE A 75 5.05 -7.32 -0.36
N LYS A 76 6.31 -7.37 0.06
CA LYS A 76 6.89 -8.55 0.71
C LYS A 76 6.56 -8.62 2.21
N LYS A 77 6.63 -7.48 2.90
CA LYS A 77 6.40 -7.40 4.35
C LYS A 77 5.61 -6.15 4.71
N VAL A 78 4.86 -6.21 5.80
CA VAL A 78 4.15 -5.07 6.37
C VAL A 78 4.49 -4.95 7.85
N TRP A 79 4.77 -3.73 8.31
CA TRP A 79 4.99 -3.40 9.72
C TRP A 79 4.05 -2.28 10.18
N PHE A 80 3.47 -2.46 11.36
CA PHE A 80 2.59 -1.52 12.05
C PHE A 80 3.23 -1.09 13.37
N THR A 81 3.32 0.21 13.63
CA THR A 81 4.00 0.74 14.84
C THR A 81 3.03 1.26 15.91
N SER A 82 1.83 1.69 15.55
CA SER A 82 0.84 2.23 16.53
C SER A 82 -0.60 2.09 16.03
N ILE A 83 -1.00 0.84 15.77
CA ILE A 83 -2.36 0.50 15.37
C ILE A 83 -3.04 -0.19 16.56
N THR A 84 -4.23 0.29 16.95
CA THR A 84 -5.05 -0.43 17.94
C THR A 84 -5.53 -1.76 17.36
N GLU A 85 -5.68 -2.81 18.17
CA GLU A 85 -6.08 -4.16 17.71
C GLU A 85 -7.29 -4.14 16.76
N LYS A 86 -8.27 -3.27 17.02
CA LYS A 86 -9.45 -3.08 16.16
C LYS A 86 -9.09 -2.72 14.72
N HIS A 87 -8.21 -1.73 14.53
CA HIS A 87 -7.82 -1.29 13.19
C HIS A 87 -6.87 -2.30 12.52
N LEU A 88 -6.10 -3.05 13.31
CA LEU A 88 -5.27 -4.15 12.82
C LEU A 88 -6.16 -5.26 12.22
N LEU A 89 -7.22 -5.64 12.93
CA LEU A 89 -8.19 -6.63 12.47
C LEU A 89 -8.87 -6.19 11.17
N GLU A 90 -9.28 -4.92 11.04
CA GLU A 90 -9.88 -4.41 9.79
C GLU A 90 -8.92 -4.48 8.60
N LEU A 91 -7.65 -4.15 8.81
CA LEU A 91 -6.64 -4.19 7.76
C LEU A 91 -6.30 -5.63 7.36
N LEU A 92 -6.11 -6.51 8.35
CA LEU A 92 -5.87 -7.93 8.15
C LEU A 92 -7.05 -8.59 7.44
N LEU A 93 -8.30 -8.28 7.81
CA LEU A 93 -9.48 -8.81 7.12
C LEU A 93 -9.49 -8.42 5.65
N LYS A 94 -9.16 -7.16 5.32
CA LYS A 94 -9.10 -6.68 3.93
C LYS A 94 -7.99 -7.39 3.15
N MET A 95 -6.79 -7.51 3.73
CA MET A 95 -5.67 -8.19 3.09
C MET A 95 -5.96 -9.69 2.90
N VAL A 96 -6.47 -10.38 3.92
CA VAL A 96 -6.81 -11.80 3.88
C VAL A 96 -7.95 -12.06 2.89
N ASN A 97 -9.00 -11.24 2.85
CA ASN A 97 -10.09 -11.41 1.87
C ASN A 97 -9.60 -11.23 0.42
N LEU A 98 -8.69 -10.28 0.18
CA LEU A 98 -8.05 -10.13 -1.13
C LEU A 98 -7.20 -11.36 -1.49
N TRP A 99 -6.52 -11.97 -0.52
CA TRP A 99 -5.74 -13.20 -0.74
C TRP A 99 -6.63 -14.44 -0.95
N ILE A 100 -7.69 -14.62 -0.15
CA ILE A 100 -8.59 -15.78 -0.23
C ILE A 100 -9.42 -15.79 -1.52
N THR A 101 -9.88 -14.61 -1.98
CA THR A 101 -10.63 -14.51 -3.25
C THR A 101 -9.79 -14.90 -4.48
N LYS A 102 -8.46 -14.93 -4.33
CA LYS A 102 -7.51 -15.37 -5.35
C LYS A 102 -7.23 -16.87 -5.33
N LEU A 103 -7.37 -17.55 -4.19
CA LEU A 103 -7.22 -19.02 -4.06
C LEU A 103 -8.43 -19.81 -4.59
N LYS A 104 -9.55 -19.14 -4.85
CA LYS A 104 -10.81 -19.75 -5.34
C LYS A 104 -11.03 -19.56 -6.86
N LYS A 105 -10.00 -19.14 -7.60
CA LYS A 105 -9.98 -19.05 -9.07
C LYS A 105 -8.83 -19.87 -9.60
#